data_AF-A0A959RWE9-F1
#
_entry.id   AF-A0A959RWE9-F1
#
_cell.length_a   1.000
_cell.length_b   1.000
_cell.length_c   1.000
_cell.angle_alpha   90.00
_cell.angle_beta   90.00
_cell.angle_gamma   90.00
#
_symmetry.space_group_name_H-M   'P 1'
#
loop_
_entity.id
_entity.type
_entity.pdbx_description
1 polymer ?
#
loop_
_entity_poly.entity_id
_entity_poly.type
_entity_poly.pdbx_seq_one_letter_code
_entity_poly.pdbx_strand_id
1 'polypeptide(L)'
;GDLLLVDDYPAGVAVTDFYKQKFDDFYLNQYDIFNIETTSLPYESITYLNTLKLFKKIFWFSGSSPRLDLSNLITQKFLQGGGKIAYSMTFQDSSANFDFSIQTLQAFLPIESFDSKKPISFLFSGANIVSSTDFSNFADLSTKSTIGFVRTFKTSNITSKKVYDLTSQQLNGEIALMNNTKTLFFIGLPLHQCDANGNVGNVLQEIFINQFGLN
;
A
#
# COMPACT_ATOMS: atom_id res chain seq x y z
N GLY A 1 -0.96 17.73 9.79
CA GLY A 1 0.46 17.65 9.37
C GLY A 1 0.55 17.46 7.87
N ASP A 2 1.74 17.31 7.31
CA ASP A 2 1.89 17.06 5.87
C ASP A 2 1.80 15.57 5.52
N LEU A 3 2.23 14.68 6.42
CA LEU A 3 2.23 13.23 6.25
C LEU A 3 1.71 12.51 7.51
N LEU A 4 0.86 11.50 7.29
CA LEU A 4 0.42 10.55 8.31
C LEU A 4 0.78 9.12 7.90
N LEU A 5 1.36 8.36 8.83
CA LEU A 5 1.56 6.93 8.74
C LEU A 5 0.42 6.22 9.47
N VAL A 6 -0.40 5.49 8.72
CA VAL A 6 -1.50 4.69 9.26
C VAL A 6 -1.02 3.25 9.42
N ASP A 7 -0.95 2.82 10.68
CA ASP A 7 -0.58 1.47 11.07
C ASP A 7 -1.84 0.61 11.28
N ASP A 8 -2.04 -0.30 10.34
CA ASP A 8 -3.15 -1.26 10.28
C ASP A 8 -2.60 -2.70 10.38
N TYR A 9 -1.60 -2.89 11.24
CA TYR A 9 -1.10 -4.21 11.63
C TYR A 9 -1.60 -4.60 13.03
N PRO A 10 -2.23 -5.78 13.20
CA PRO A 10 -2.51 -6.32 14.51
C PRO A 10 -1.16 -6.66 15.19
N ALA A 11 -0.81 -5.94 16.25
CA ALA A 11 0.47 -6.00 16.98
C ALA A 11 1.72 -5.52 16.17
N GLY A 12 1.60 -4.38 15.47
CA GLY A 12 2.56 -3.87 14.49
C GLY A 12 3.83 -3.14 14.95
N VAL A 13 4.20 -3.08 16.24
CA VAL A 13 5.28 -2.18 16.73
C VAL A 13 6.58 -2.24 15.91
N ALA A 14 7.07 -3.44 15.59
CA ALA A 14 8.29 -3.61 14.80
C ALA A 14 8.15 -3.11 13.35
N VAL A 15 6.96 -3.21 12.76
CA VAL A 15 6.65 -2.71 11.41
C VAL A 15 6.57 -1.18 11.42
N THR A 16 5.95 -0.61 12.44
CA THR A 16 5.89 0.83 12.66
C THR A 16 7.29 1.43 12.80
N ASP A 17 8.16 0.79 13.60
CA ASP A 17 9.55 1.21 13.77
C ASP A 17 10.37 1.09 12.48
N PHE A 18 10.14 0.06 11.67
CA PHE A 18 10.74 -0.03 10.35
C PHE A 18 10.39 1.18 9.49
N TYR A 19 9.10 1.54 9.39
CA TYR A 19 8.71 2.67 8.53
C TYR A 19 9.17 4.00 9.10
N LYS A 20 9.15 4.19 10.43
CA LYS A 20 9.76 5.37 11.08
C LYS A 20 11.20 5.55 10.63
N GLN A 21 12.01 4.49 10.73
CA GLN A 21 13.40 4.54 10.29
C GLN A 21 13.53 4.97 8.83
N LYS A 22 12.71 4.39 7.93
CA LYS A 22 12.77 4.73 6.49
C LYS A 22 12.32 6.15 6.19
N PHE A 23 11.31 6.67 6.89
CA PHE A 23 10.88 8.06 6.72
C PHE A 23 11.85 9.04 7.37
N ASP A 24 12.49 8.68 8.48
CA ASP A 24 13.49 9.53 9.14
C ASP A 24 14.72 9.79 8.27
N ASP A 25 15.04 8.88 7.35
CA ASP A 25 16.13 9.05 6.39
C ASP A 25 15.93 10.25 5.43
N PHE A 26 14.68 10.66 5.14
CA PHE A 26 14.39 11.74 4.18
C PHE A 26 13.35 12.77 4.64
N TYR A 27 12.65 12.53 5.75
CA TYR A 27 11.57 13.38 6.28
C TYR A 27 11.48 13.33 7.82
N LEU A 28 12.63 13.48 8.46
CA LEU A 28 12.84 13.37 9.90
C LEU A 28 11.81 14.13 10.74
N ASN A 29 11.08 13.40 11.60
CA ASN A 29 10.14 13.93 12.60
C ASN A 29 9.06 14.89 12.06
N GLN A 30 8.73 14.82 10.77
CA GLN A 30 7.72 15.68 10.14
C GLN A 30 6.42 14.94 9.78
N TYR A 31 6.24 13.74 10.33
CA TYR A 31 5.06 12.91 10.14
C TYR A 31 4.46 12.49 11.48
N ASP A 32 3.16 12.24 11.46
CA ASP A 32 2.46 11.62 12.59
C ASP A 32 2.24 10.14 12.32
N ILE A 33 2.00 9.37 13.38
CA ILE A 33 1.66 7.95 13.30
C ILE A 33 0.32 7.71 13.96
N PHE A 34 -0.54 6.97 13.30
CA PHE A 34 -1.83 6.59 13.83
C PHE A 34 -2.04 5.07 13.70
N ASN A 35 -2.00 4.39 14.85
CA ASN A 35 -2.29 2.96 14.92
C ASN A 35 -3.79 2.75 15.12
N ILE A 36 -4.44 2.17 14.12
CA ILE A 36 -5.90 2.05 14.07
C ILE A 36 -6.42 0.79 14.76
N GLU A 37 -5.54 -0.19 14.95
CA GLU A 37 -5.85 -1.45 15.62
C GLU A 37 -5.93 -1.29 17.14
N THR A 38 -5.19 -0.34 17.71
CA THR A 38 -5.14 -0.08 19.16
C THR A 38 -5.88 1.19 19.57
N THR A 39 -6.22 2.07 18.62
CA THR A 39 -6.94 3.31 18.94
C THR A 39 -8.43 3.16 18.75
N SER A 40 -9.17 3.03 19.86
CA SER A 40 -10.63 3.09 19.85
C SER A 40 -11.12 4.52 19.63
N LEU A 41 -11.76 4.79 18.48
CA LEU A 41 -12.41 6.06 18.20
C LEU A 41 -13.94 5.99 18.40
N PRO A 42 -14.57 6.93 19.12
CA PRO A 42 -16.02 7.06 19.11
C PRO A 42 -16.49 7.46 17.71
N TYR A 43 -17.55 6.82 17.20
CA TYR A 43 -18.05 7.03 15.82
C TYR A 43 -16.94 6.87 14.77
N GLU A 44 -16.26 5.72 14.83
CA GLU A 44 -15.03 5.39 14.12
C GLU A 44 -14.98 5.95 12.69
N SER A 45 -16.00 5.69 11.87
CA SER A 45 -16.04 6.10 10.46
C SER A 45 -15.99 7.62 10.22
N ILE A 46 -16.68 8.42 11.05
CA ILE A 46 -16.73 9.89 10.91
C ILE A 46 -15.46 10.51 11.50
N THR A 47 -15.10 10.09 12.70
CA THR A 47 -13.93 10.59 13.42
C THR A 47 -12.66 10.27 12.65
N TYR A 48 -12.56 9.07 12.08
CA TYR A 48 -11.42 8.63 11.28
C TYR A 48 -11.21 9.50 10.04
N LEU A 49 -12.25 9.70 9.22
CA LEU A 49 -12.15 10.57 8.04
C LEU A 49 -11.73 11.99 8.41
N ASN A 50 -12.24 12.54 9.51
CA ASN A 50 -11.88 13.88 9.97
C ASN A 50 -10.41 13.95 10.41
N THR A 51 -9.91 12.93 11.12
CA THR A 51 -8.49 12.81 11.47
C THR A 51 -7.61 12.79 10.22
N LEU A 52 -7.95 11.95 9.25
CA LEU A 52 -7.15 11.83 8.01
C LEU A 52 -7.12 13.12 7.20
N LYS A 53 -8.21 13.89 7.18
CA LYS A 53 -8.29 15.19 6.52
C LYS A 53 -7.37 16.26 7.12
N LEU A 54 -6.83 16.05 8.32
CA LEU A 54 -5.81 16.94 8.90
C LEU A 54 -4.44 16.78 8.21
N PHE A 55 -4.31 15.81 7.31
CA PHE A 55 -3.08 15.49 6.60
C PHE A 55 -3.25 15.63 5.09
N LYS A 56 -2.18 16.07 4.42
CA LYS A 56 -2.17 16.15 2.95
C LYS A 56 -1.82 14.81 2.31
N LYS A 57 -1.03 13.99 2.99
CA LYS A 57 -0.51 12.72 2.48
C LYS A 57 -0.65 11.62 3.51
N ILE A 58 -0.94 10.42 3.05
CA ILE A 58 -1.13 9.23 3.90
C ILE A 58 -0.28 8.08 3.35
N PHE A 59 0.48 7.43 4.23
CA PHE A 59 1.01 6.10 4.00
C PHE A 59 0.25 5.10 4.86
N TRP A 60 -0.51 4.18 4.25
CA TRP A 60 -1.28 3.18 4.98
C TRP A 60 -0.73 1.80 4.70
N PHE A 61 -0.20 1.16 5.74
CA PHE A 61 0.39 -0.16 5.66
C PHE A 61 -0.37 -1.16 6.54
N SER A 62 -0.59 -2.35 5.98
CA SER A 62 -1.27 -3.45 6.65
C SER A 62 -0.70 -4.81 6.22
N GLY A 63 -1.06 -5.85 6.96
CA GLY A 63 -0.76 -7.25 6.64
C GLY A 63 -1.76 -7.81 5.63
N SER A 64 -2.35 -8.96 5.94
CA SER A 64 -3.33 -9.65 5.08
C SER A 64 -4.78 -9.33 5.41
N SER A 65 -5.05 -8.58 6.48
CA SER A 65 -6.41 -8.29 6.94
C SER A 65 -6.64 -6.79 7.12
N PRO A 66 -6.42 -5.95 6.08
CA PRO A 66 -6.60 -4.50 6.20
C PRO A 66 -8.05 -4.12 6.51
N ARG A 67 -8.25 -2.95 7.12
CA ARG A 67 -9.56 -2.33 7.37
C ARG A 67 -10.18 -1.77 6.09
N LEU A 68 -10.63 -2.67 5.23
CA LEU A 68 -11.22 -2.39 3.92
C LEU A 68 -12.50 -1.55 3.99
N ASP A 69 -13.27 -1.70 5.08
CA ASP A 69 -14.42 -0.86 5.39
C ASP A 69 -14.03 0.63 5.46
N LEU A 70 -12.93 0.93 6.15
CA LEU A 70 -12.39 2.28 6.26
C LEU A 70 -11.79 2.75 4.94
N SER A 71 -10.96 1.94 4.27
CA SER A 71 -10.35 2.30 2.98
C SER A 71 -11.40 2.66 1.93
N ASN A 72 -12.50 1.90 1.86
CA ASN A 72 -13.62 2.15 0.95
C ASN A 72 -14.34 3.45 1.26
N LEU A 73 -14.54 3.76 2.53
CA LEU A 73 -15.29 4.92 2.94
C LEU A 73 -14.55 6.24 2.63
N ILE A 74 -13.23 6.23 2.77
CA ILE A 74 -12.46 7.47 2.87
C ILE A 74 -11.62 7.78 1.64
N THR A 75 -11.16 6.77 0.89
CA THR A 75 -10.14 6.99 -0.16
C THR A 75 -10.62 8.02 -1.18
N GLN A 76 -11.80 7.81 -1.76
CA GLN A 76 -12.32 8.73 -2.78
C GLN A 76 -12.57 10.13 -2.21
N LYS A 77 -13.11 10.23 -0.99
CA LYS A 77 -13.34 11.53 -0.33
C LYS A 77 -12.04 12.27 -0.04
N PHE A 78 -11.00 11.55 0.36
CA PHE A 78 -9.68 12.11 0.64
C PHE A 78 -9.01 12.59 -0.64
N LEU A 79 -9.03 11.78 -1.71
CA LEU A 79 -8.50 12.14 -3.02
C LEU A 79 -9.24 13.35 -3.63
N GLN A 80 -10.57 13.39 -3.54
CA GLN A 80 -11.38 14.53 -3.99
C GLN A 80 -11.08 15.82 -3.21
N GLY A 81 -10.67 15.70 -1.95
CA GLY A 81 -10.20 16.81 -1.13
C GLY A 81 -8.77 17.28 -1.45
N GLY A 82 -8.12 16.70 -2.46
CA GLY A 82 -6.73 17.00 -2.83
C GLY A 82 -5.68 16.22 -2.05
N GLY A 83 -6.10 15.28 -1.19
CA GLY A 83 -5.21 14.38 -0.47
C GLY A 83 -4.53 13.37 -1.40
N LYS A 84 -3.40 12.82 -0.94
CA LYS A 84 -2.66 11.77 -1.66
C LYS A 84 -2.38 10.57 -0.75
N ILE A 85 -2.60 9.35 -1.24
CA ILE A 85 -2.53 8.15 -0.42
C ILE A 85 -1.70 7.04 -1.08
N ALA A 86 -0.84 6.40 -0.30
CA ALA A 86 -0.08 5.23 -0.70
C ALA A 86 -0.45 4.05 0.19
N TYR A 87 -0.76 2.92 -0.43
CA TYR A 87 -1.16 1.68 0.23
C TYR A 87 -0.10 0.59 0.05
N SER A 88 0.22 -0.11 1.14
CA SER A 88 1.08 -1.30 1.13
C SER A 88 0.45 -2.41 1.97
N MET A 89 -0.16 -3.38 1.31
CA MET A 89 -0.97 -4.42 1.96
C MET A 89 -1.18 -5.65 1.09
N THR A 90 -1.60 -6.74 1.70
CA THR A 90 -2.12 -7.95 1.03
C THR A 90 -3.57 -8.15 1.40
N PHE A 91 -4.27 -9.03 0.66
CA PHE A 91 -5.68 -9.32 0.91
C PHE A 91 -5.87 -10.81 1.15
N GLN A 92 -6.19 -11.16 2.38
CA GLN A 92 -6.59 -12.51 2.75
C GLN A 92 -7.92 -12.82 2.08
N ASP A 93 -7.86 -13.67 1.07
CA ASP A 93 -9.00 -14.23 0.38
C ASP A 93 -8.85 -15.76 0.41
N SER A 94 -9.62 -16.39 1.29
CA SER A 94 -9.74 -17.85 1.33
C SER A 94 -11.14 -18.20 0.87
N SER A 95 -11.24 -18.77 -0.33
CA SER A 95 -12.49 -19.13 -1.01
C SER A 95 -13.42 -20.10 -0.24
N ALA A 96 -13.07 -20.51 0.97
CA ALA A 96 -13.89 -21.36 1.83
C ALA A 96 -14.61 -20.57 2.93
N ASN A 97 -14.07 -19.43 3.37
CA ASN A 97 -14.56 -18.71 4.58
C ASN A 97 -14.62 -17.18 4.43
N PHE A 98 -13.95 -16.58 3.45
CA PHE A 98 -13.92 -15.13 3.24
C PHE A 98 -13.92 -14.85 1.74
N ASP A 99 -15.11 -14.68 1.17
CA ASP A 99 -15.25 -14.32 -0.25
C ASP A 99 -14.98 -12.83 -0.39
N PHE A 100 -13.84 -12.50 -1.00
CA PHE A 100 -13.42 -11.14 -1.19
C PHE A 100 -13.80 -10.66 -2.60
N SER A 101 -14.77 -9.74 -2.69
CA SER A 101 -15.26 -9.25 -3.98
C SER A 101 -14.28 -8.27 -4.62
N ILE A 102 -14.02 -8.40 -5.93
CA ILE A 102 -13.21 -7.43 -6.67
C ILE A 102 -13.80 -6.01 -6.56
N GLN A 103 -15.13 -5.90 -6.45
CA GLN A 103 -15.86 -4.64 -6.27
C GLN A 103 -15.43 -3.92 -4.99
N THR A 104 -15.10 -4.66 -3.92
CA THR A 104 -14.59 -4.10 -2.68
C THR A 104 -13.25 -3.41 -2.88
N LEU A 105 -12.34 -3.94 -3.72
CA LEU A 105 -11.11 -3.20 -4.06
C LEU A 105 -11.36 -2.07 -5.02
N GLN A 106 -12.21 -2.27 -6.02
CA GLN A 106 -12.47 -1.25 -7.03
C GLN A 106 -13.09 0.03 -6.46
N ALA A 107 -13.69 -0.04 -5.26
CA ALA A 107 -14.16 1.14 -4.54
C ALA A 107 -13.02 2.10 -4.14
N PHE A 108 -11.78 1.62 -3.99
CA PHE A 108 -10.64 2.46 -3.59
C PHE A 108 -9.37 2.29 -4.46
N LEU A 109 -9.28 1.24 -5.27
CA LEU A 109 -8.13 0.95 -6.14
C LEU A 109 -8.54 0.95 -7.62
N PRO A 110 -7.74 1.57 -8.51
CA PRO A 110 -7.98 1.60 -9.95
C PRO A 110 -7.55 0.29 -10.65
N ILE A 111 -8.16 -0.83 -10.28
CA ILE A 111 -7.90 -2.15 -10.90
C ILE A 111 -9.09 -2.63 -11.74
N GLU A 112 -8.83 -3.39 -12.80
CA GLU A 112 -9.88 -3.99 -13.64
C GLU A 112 -10.31 -5.36 -13.11
N SER A 113 -9.34 -6.18 -12.70
CA SER A 113 -9.56 -7.55 -12.25
C SER A 113 -8.36 -8.09 -11.48
N PHE A 114 -8.51 -9.30 -10.94
CA PHE A 114 -7.38 -10.11 -10.51
C PHE A 114 -6.75 -10.82 -11.71
N ASP A 115 -5.43 -10.99 -11.71
CA ASP A 115 -4.74 -11.83 -12.71
C ASP A 115 -4.88 -13.32 -12.37
N SER A 116 -5.07 -13.64 -11.09
CA SER A 116 -5.26 -15.00 -10.60
C SER A 116 -6.56 -15.14 -9.81
N LYS A 117 -7.23 -16.29 -9.94
CA LYS A 117 -8.49 -16.57 -9.24
C LYS A 117 -8.34 -16.58 -7.71
N LYS A 118 -7.18 -16.99 -7.17
CA LYS A 118 -6.91 -17.09 -5.73
C LYS A 118 -5.51 -16.55 -5.43
N PRO A 119 -5.30 -15.87 -4.28
CA PRO A 119 -3.95 -15.56 -3.84
C PRO A 119 -3.17 -16.86 -3.59
N ILE A 120 -1.85 -16.81 -3.75
CA ILE A 120 -1.00 -17.88 -3.22
C ILE A 120 -0.93 -17.73 -1.70
N SER A 121 -0.93 -18.86 -0.98
CA SER A 121 -0.88 -18.83 0.49
C SER A 121 0.41 -18.20 1.00
N PHE A 122 1.53 -18.48 0.33
CA PHE A 122 2.85 -17.99 0.70
C PHE A 122 3.68 -17.69 -0.55
N LEU A 123 4.17 -16.46 -0.66
CA LEU A 123 5.28 -16.09 -1.54
C LEU A 123 6.57 -16.20 -0.72
N PHE A 124 7.51 -17.04 -1.12
CA PHE A 124 8.79 -17.18 -0.43
C PHE A 124 9.69 -15.98 -0.70
N SER A 125 10.67 -15.77 0.19
CA SER A 125 11.71 -14.77 0.01
C SER A 125 12.50 -15.00 -1.29
N GLY A 126 13.05 -13.92 -1.85
CA GLY A 126 13.83 -13.93 -3.09
C GLY A 126 13.03 -13.67 -4.37
N ALA A 127 11.72 -13.46 -4.28
CA ALA A 127 10.92 -12.94 -5.39
C ALA A 127 11.34 -11.50 -5.75
N ASN A 128 11.52 -11.22 -7.04
CA ASN A 128 11.94 -9.93 -7.55
C ASN A 128 10.72 -9.05 -7.85
N ILE A 129 10.83 -7.76 -7.57
CA ILE A 129 9.79 -6.77 -7.79
C ILE A 129 10.44 -5.66 -8.63
N VAL A 130 10.19 -5.71 -9.94
CA VAL A 130 10.93 -4.94 -10.94
C VAL A 130 10.08 -3.79 -11.44
N SER A 131 10.66 -2.60 -11.46
CA SER A 131 9.99 -1.37 -11.90
C SER A 131 9.57 -1.47 -13.37
N SER A 132 8.42 -0.90 -13.70
CA SER A 132 7.96 -0.82 -15.09
C SER A 132 8.69 0.28 -15.84
N THR A 133 8.69 0.23 -17.18
CA THR A 133 9.36 1.22 -18.03
C THR A 133 8.92 2.66 -17.74
N ASP A 134 7.62 2.86 -17.47
CA ASP A 134 7.02 4.17 -17.15
C ASP A 134 7.45 4.72 -15.78
N PHE A 135 8.03 3.88 -14.93
CA PHE A 135 8.46 4.18 -13.56
C PHE A 135 9.89 3.70 -13.30
N SER A 136 10.77 3.78 -14.30
CA SER A 136 12.17 3.34 -14.23
C SER A 136 13.03 4.04 -13.16
N ASN A 137 12.53 5.12 -12.56
CA ASN A 137 13.14 5.80 -11.41
C ASN A 137 12.81 5.15 -10.05
N PHE A 138 11.80 4.27 -10.00
CA PHE A 138 11.51 3.47 -8.82
C PHE A 138 12.57 2.38 -8.68
N ALA A 139 13.21 2.30 -7.51
CA ALA A 139 14.23 1.28 -7.25
C ALA A 139 13.62 -0.12 -7.21
N ASP A 140 14.28 -1.11 -7.80
CA ASP A 140 13.83 -2.51 -7.73
C ASP A 140 13.89 -3.04 -6.28
N LEU A 141 12.90 -3.86 -5.94
CA LEU A 141 12.74 -4.48 -4.62
C LEU A 141 12.90 -5.99 -4.72
N SER A 142 13.12 -6.64 -3.58
CA SER A 142 13.09 -8.10 -3.49
C SER A 142 12.59 -8.53 -2.11
N THR A 143 11.83 -9.61 -2.08
CA THR A 143 11.24 -10.13 -0.84
C THR A 143 12.31 -10.66 0.11
N LYS A 144 12.37 -10.11 1.32
CA LYS A 144 13.30 -10.50 2.39
C LYS A 144 12.77 -11.64 3.24
N SER A 145 11.45 -11.78 3.33
CA SER A 145 10.77 -12.81 4.12
C SER A 145 9.58 -13.37 3.35
N THR A 146 9.01 -14.46 3.88
CA THR A 146 7.78 -15.03 3.31
C THR A 146 6.60 -14.08 3.53
N ILE A 147 5.78 -13.89 2.49
CA ILE A 147 4.61 -13.01 2.49
C ILE A 147 3.36 -13.86 2.27
N GLY A 148 2.35 -13.69 3.12
CA GLY A 148 1.08 -14.39 3.02
C GLY A 148 0.14 -13.75 2.00
N PHE A 149 -0.73 -14.56 1.39
CA PHE A 149 -1.88 -14.10 0.59
C PHE A 149 -1.54 -13.13 -0.56
N VAL A 150 -0.45 -13.38 -1.27
CA VAL A 150 -0.04 -12.54 -2.40
C VAL A 150 -0.88 -12.85 -3.63
N ARG A 151 -1.33 -11.79 -4.32
CA ARG A 151 -2.10 -11.86 -5.57
C ARG A 151 -1.63 -10.74 -6.51
N THR A 152 -1.59 -11.01 -7.80
CA THR A 152 -1.34 -10.02 -8.85
C THR A 152 -2.65 -9.46 -9.42
N PHE A 153 -2.59 -8.26 -9.98
CA PHE A 153 -3.75 -7.48 -10.39
C PHE A 153 -3.60 -7.03 -11.83
N LYS A 154 -4.73 -6.80 -12.49
CA LYS A 154 -4.76 -6.11 -13.76
C LYS A 154 -5.08 -4.63 -13.54
N THR A 155 -4.13 -3.76 -13.83
CA THR A 155 -4.28 -2.31 -13.67
C THR A 155 -5.27 -1.75 -14.70
N SER A 156 -6.03 -0.70 -14.34
CA SER A 156 -6.89 0.00 -15.31
C SER A 156 -6.07 0.91 -16.21
N ASN A 157 -6.00 0.59 -17.50
CA ASN A 157 -5.25 1.40 -18.49
C ASN A 157 -5.84 2.80 -18.72
N ILE A 158 -7.07 3.05 -18.24
CA ILE A 158 -7.75 4.34 -18.37
C ILE A 158 -7.41 5.27 -17.19
N THR A 159 -7.31 4.72 -15.98
CA THR A 159 -7.23 5.52 -14.75
C THR A 159 -5.91 5.38 -14.00
N SER A 160 -5.05 4.44 -14.42
CA SER A 160 -3.81 4.11 -13.74
C SER A 160 -2.77 3.48 -14.65
N LYS A 161 -1.55 3.35 -14.13
CA LYS A 161 -0.44 2.68 -14.76
C LYS A 161 0.21 1.73 -13.78
N LYS A 162 0.72 0.62 -14.29
CA LYS A 162 1.54 -0.32 -13.52
C LYS A 162 2.86 0.32 -13.11
N VAL A 163 3.25 0.15 -11.86
CA VAL A 163 4.55 0.58 -11.31
C VAL A 163 5.53 -0.58 -11.18
N TYR A 164 5.08 -1.75 -10.72
CA TYR A 164 5.93 -2.92 -10.53
C TYR A 164 5.31 -4.21 -11.08
N ASP A 165 6.17 -5.06 -11.64
CA ASP A 165 5.90 -6.47 -11.88
C ASP A 165 6.59 -7.34 -10.81
N LEU A 166 5.85 -8.30 -10.25
CA LEU A 166 6.41 -9.38 -9.46
C LEU A 166 6.92 -10.47 -10.41
N THR A 167 8.14 -10.96 -10.17
CA THR A 167 8.74 -12.07 -10.91
C THR A 167 9.31 -13.12 -9.96
N SER A 168 8.78 -14.35 -10.02
CA SER A 168 9.24 -15.48 -9.21
C SER A 168 8.85 -16.82 -9.84
N GLN A 169 9.32 -17.92 -9.26
CA GLN A 169 8.85 -19.27 -9.64
C GLN A 169 7.38 -19.54 -9.22
N GLN A 170 6.86 -18.79 -8.24
CA GLN A 170 5.53 -19.06 -7.64
C GLN A 170 4.43 -18.19 -8.24
N LEU A 171 4.74 -16.94 -8.58
CA LEU A 171 3.79 -15.95 -9.05
C LEU A 171 4.51 -14.89 -9.89
N ASN A 172 3.86 -14.50 -10.99
CA ASN A 172 4.31 -13.45 -11.89
C ASN A 172 3.13 -12.56 -12.27
N GLY A 173 3.36 -11.26 -12.47
CA GLY A 173 2.33 -10.31 -12.90
C GLY A 173 2.40 -8.97 -12.19
N GLU A 174 1.43 -8.10 -12.47
CA GLU A 174 1.46 -6.73 -11.94
C GLU A 174 1.15 -6.75 -10.43
N ILE A 175 1.96 -6.04 -9.66
CA ILE A 175 1.86 -6.04 -8.19
C ILE A 175 1.75 -4.64 -7.60
N ALA A 176 2.05 -3.60 -8.37
CA ALA A 176 1.87 -2.22 -7.95
C ALA A 176 1.36 -1.33 -9.08
N LEU A 177 0.66 -0.27 -8.71
CA LEU A 177 0.09 0.71 -9.62
C LEU A 177 0.16 2.13 -9.04
N MET A 178 0.01 3.10 -9.93
CA MET A 178 -0.20 4.51 -9.61
C MET A 178 -1.32 5.06 -10.48
N ASN A 179 -2.23 5.84 -9.91
CA ASN A 179 -3.26 6.49 -10.72
C ASN A 179 -2.67 7.60 -11.60
N ASN A 180 -3.35 7.93 -12.70
CA ASN A 180 -2.85 8.90 -13.68
C ASN A 180 -2.67 10.31 -13.11
N THR A 181 -3.37 10.66 -12.03
CA THR A 181 -3.25 11.94 -11.34
C THR A 181 -2.13 11.98 -10.29
N LYS A 182 -1.40 10.87 -10.08
CA LYS A 182 -0.33 10.76 -9.07
C LYS A 182 -0.78 11.14 -7.66
N THR A 183 -2.00 10.73 -7.32
CA THR A 183 -2.60 10.93 -5.99
C THR A 183 -2.85 9.61 -5.25
N LEU A 184 -2.78 8.48 -5.94
CA LEU A 184 -2.89 7.15 -5.35
C LEU A 184 -1.76 6.25 -5.84
N PHE A 185 -1.07 5.63 -4.90
CA PHE A 185 -0.14 4.52 -5.12
C PHE A 185 -0.66 3.28 -4.38
N PHE A 186 -0.51 2.11 -4.98
CA PHE A 186 -0.83 0.85 -4.32
C PHE A 186 0.22 -0.19 -4.69
N ILE A 187 0.67 -0.95 -3.69
CA ILE A 187 1.41 -2.19 -3.89
C ILE A 187 0.75 -3.32 -3.08
N GLY A 188 0.48 -4.42 -3.76
CA GLY A 188 -0.08 -5.66 -3.22
C GLY A 188 0.91 -6.49 -2.40
N LEU A 189 1.87 -5.82 -1.77
CA LEU A 189 2.90 -6.40 -0.91
C LEU A 189 3.15 -5.48 0.28
N PRO A 190 3.42 -6.05 1.46
CA PRO A 190 3.93 -5.31 2.60
C PRO A 190 5.39 -4.92 2.38
N LEU A 191 5.66 -3.63 2.16
CA LEU A 191 6.97 -3.12 1.76
C LEU A 191 8.07 -3.45 2.77
N HIS A 192 7.77 -3.48 4.07
CA HIS A 192 8.74 -3.89 5.10
C HIS A 192 9.28 -5.32 4.90
N GLN A 193 8.54 -6.20 4.21
CA GLN A 193 8.99 -7.55 3.82
C GLN A 193 9.67 -7.59 2.45
N CYS A 194 9.74 -6.45 1.74
CA CYS A 194 10.34 -6.29 0.41
C CYS A 194 11.69 -5.54 0.44
N ASP A 195 12.31 -5.43 1.62
CA ASP A 195 13.56 -4.68 1.83
C ASP A 195 14.82 -5.55 1.78
N ALA A 196 14.86 -6.62 0.98
CA ALA A 196 16.06 -7.46 0.88
C ALA A 196 17.27 -6.69 0.34
N ASN A 197 17.01 -5.70 -0.53
CA ASN A 197 18.03 -4.84 -1.14
C ASN A 197 18.27 -3.54 -0.38
N GLY A 198 17.52 -3.26 0.71
CA GLY A 198 17.59 -1.98 1.42
C GLY A 198 16.94 -0.78 0.71
N ASN A 199 16.23 -1.03 -0.39
CA ASN A 199 15.72 0.01 -1.30
C ASN A 199 14.34 0.58 -0.93
N VAL A 200 13.65 0.07 0.10
CA VAL A 200 12.30 0.55 0.45
C VAL A 200 12.28 2.04 0.78
N GLY A 201 13.33 2.57 1.41
CA GLY A 201 13.47 4.01 1.66
C GLY A 201 13.45 4.83 0.37
N ASN A 202 14.18 4.40 -0.66
CA ASN A 202 14.21 5.06 -1.97
C ASN A 202 12.84 5.05 -2.64
N VAL A 203 12.10 3.94 -2.51
CA VAL A 203 10.73 3.83 -3.04
C VAL A 203 9.78 4.77 -2.31
N LEU A 204 9.85 4.84 -0.98
CA LEU A 204 9.04 5.77 -0.19
C LEU A 204 9.38 7.22 -0.52
N GLN A 205 10.66 7.56 -0.66
CA GLN A 205 11.09 8.89 -1.09
C GLN A 205 10.52 9.24 -2.47
N GLU A 206 10.62 8.31 -3.42
CA GLU A 206 10.08 8.50 -4.77
C GLU A 206 8.56 8.74 -4.75
N ILE A 207 7.80 7.93 -4.01
CA ILE A 207 6.35 8.10 -3.84
C ILE A 207 6.04 9.45 -3.22
N PHE A 208 6.64 9.77 -2.08
CA PHE A 208 6.19 10.90 -1.27
C PHE A 208 6.75 12.24 -1.72
N ILE A 209 8.05 12.31 -2.03
CA ILE A 209 8.68 13.55 -2.50
C ILE A 209 8.34 13.77 -3.97
N ASN A 210 8.72 12.86 -4.85
CA ASN A 210 8.70 13.11 -6.31
C ASN A 210 7.29 12.99 -6.91
N GLN A 211 6.52 11.99 -6.50
CA GLN A 211 5.16 11.81 -7.04
C GLN A 211 4.12 12.62 -6.25
N PHE A 212 4.20 12.60 -4.91
CA PHE A 212 3.22 13.28 -4.07
C PHE A 212 3.57 14.74 -3.75
N GLY A 213 4.79 15.21 -3.94
CA GLY A 213 5.19 16.60 -3.65
C GLY A 213 5.24 16.86 -2.15
N LEU A 214 5.89 15.98 -1.41
CA LEU A 214 6.25 16.19 0.00
C LEU A 214 7.52 17.03 0.04
N ASN A 215 7.44 18.16 0.73
CA ASN A 215 8.47 19.19 0.80
C ASN A 215 8.72 19.56 2.24
#